data_AF-A0A4R3N6X5-F1
#
_entry.id   AF-A0A4R3N6X5-F1
#
_cell.length_a   1.000
_cell.length_b   1.000
_cell.length_c   1.000
_cell.angle_alpha   90.00
_cell.angle_beta   90.00
_cell.angle_gamma   90.00
#
_symmetry.space_group_name_H-M   'P 1'
#
loop_
_entity.id
_entity.type
_entity.pdbx_description
1 polymer ?
#
loop_
_entity_poly.entity_id
_entity_poly.type
_entity_poly.pdbx_seq_one_letter_code
_entity_poly.pdbx_strand_id
1 'polypeptide(L)'
;MSNLDPTFLFLNLIPNQAAFSTIVADRDLAVDEFAVKHRHTLLAHFAQTDNDLDGEWASQAAAELWRYIQSLLSWTDNLIATVTSTECGIQTDD
;
A
#
# COMPACT_ATOMS: atom_id res chain seq x y z
N MET A 1 19.94 -8.90 6.23
CA MET A 1 18.47 -9.08 6.19
C MET A 1 17.98 -8.45 4.92
N SER A 2 17.28 -9.24 4.11
CA SER A 2 16.88 -8.88 2.75
C SER A 2 15.87 -7.73 2.76
N ASN A 3 15.97 -6.88 1.73
CA ASN A 3 15.05 -5.78 1.44
C ASN A 3 13.60 -6.18 1.74
N LEU A 4 12.91 -5.46 2.63
CA LEU A 4 11.50 -5.72 2.94
C LEU A 4 10.69 -5.52 1.66
N ASP A 5 10.21 -6.61 1.07
CA ASP A 5 9.40 -6.52 -0.15
C ASP A 5 8.00 -5.98 0.19
N PRO A 6 7.66 -4.75 -0.23
CA PRO A 6 6.36 -4.17 0.09
C PRO A 6 5.20 -4.92 -0.60
N THR A 7 5.47 -5.64 -1.69
CA THR A 7 4.49 -6.52 -2.35
C THR A 7 4.13 -7.68 -1.44
N PHE A 8 5.12 -8.33 -0.84
CA PHE A 8 4.91 -9.40 0.13
C PHE A 8 4.13 -8.89 1.34
N LEU A 9 4.49 -7.73 1.90
CA LEU A 9 3.78 -7.12 3.02
C LEU A 9 2.30 -6.87 2.68
N PHE A 10 2.04 -6.28 1.51
CA PHE A 10 0.70 -5.98 1.05
C PHE A 10 -0.13 -7.26 0.86
N LEU A 11 0.42 -8.28 0.19
CA LEU A 11 -0.27 -9.54 -0.06
C LEU A 11 -0.53 -10.34 1.22
N ASN A 12 0.39 -10.28 2.19
CA ASN A 12 0.24 -10.96 3.49
C ASN A 12 -0.86 -10.33 4.35
N LEU A 13 -1.13 -9.03 4.16
CA LEU A 13 -2.20 -8.32 4.87
C LEU A 13 -3.61 -8.62 4.32
N ILE A 14 -3.75 -9.00 3.05
CA ILE A 14 -5.06 -9.23 2.41
C ILE A 14 -5.96 -10.22 3.19
N PRO A 15 -5.47 -11.37 3.69
CA PRO A 15 -6.27 -12.29 4.49
C PRO A 15 -6.77 -11.68 5.81
N ASN A 16 -6.08 -10.68 6.37
CA ASN A 16 -6.53 -9.95 7.55
C ASN A 16 -7.28 -8.68 7.15
N GLN A 17 -8.54 -8.85 6.77
CA GLN A 17 -9.39 -7.76 6.25
C GLN A 17 -9.46 -6.54 7.18
N ALA A 18 -9.45 -6.74 8.50
CA ALA A 18 -9.51 -5.65 9.48
C ALA A 18 -8.22 -4.81 9.47
N ALA A 19 -7.06 -5.46 9.52
CA ALA A 19 -5.77 -4.78 9.44
C ALA A 19 -5.60 -4.08 8.09
N PHE A 20 -5.92 -4.78 7.00
CA PHE A 20 -5.85 -4.24 5.65
C PHE A 20 -6.73 -2.99 5.48
N SER A 21 -8.00 -3.07 5.88
CA SER A 21 -8.94 -1.94 5.74
C SER A 21 -8.49 -0.72 6.54
N THR A 22 -7.98 -0.94 7.75
CA THR A 22 -7.45 0.14 8.60
C THR A 22 -6.26 0.83 7.96
N ILE A 23 -5.29 0.05 7.44
CA ILE A 23 -4.09 0.56 6.79
C ILE A 23 -4.44 1.35 5.52
N VAL A 24 -5.33 0.82 4.68
CA VAL A 24 -5.71 1.47 3.41
C VAL A 24 -6.58 2.71 3.63
N ALA A 25 -7.37 2.77 4.72
CA ALA A 25 -8.16 3.94 5.07
C ALA A 25 -7.28 5.17 5.35
N ASP A 26 -6.07 4.95 5.87
CA ASP A 26 -5.11 5.98 6.26
C ASP A 26 -4.08 6.29 5.17
N ARG A 27 -4.31 5.85 3.92
CA ARG A 27 -3.37 6.03 2.79
C ARG A 27 -3.01 7.49 2.51
N ASP A 28 -3.90 8.43 2.83
CA ASP A 28 -3.73 9.86 2.56
C ASP A 28 -2.88 10.59 3.62
N LEU A 29 -2.45 9.89 4.68
CA LEU A 29 -1.52 10.43 5.68
C LEU A 29 -0.13 10.66 5.09
N ALA A 30 0.64 11.57 5.69
CA ALA A 30 2.06 11.70 5.42
C ALA A 30 2.80 10.42 5.82
N VAL A 31 3.85 10.05 5.07
CA VAL A 31 4.58 8.78 5.25
C VAL A 31 5.07 8.55 6.69
N ASP A 32 5.57 9.59 7.35
CA ASP A 32 6.06 9.49 8.73
C ASP A 32 4.92 9.25 9.72
N GLU A 33 3.78 9.92 9.53
CA GLU A 33 2.58 9.75 10.35
C GLU A 33 1.98 8.35 10.15
N PHE A 34 1.89 7.91 8.89
CA PHE A 34 1.47 6.57 8.51
C PHE A 34 2.35 5.50 9.17
N ALA A 35 3.68 5.67 9.09
CA ALA A 35 4.63 4.71 9.63
C ALA A 35 4.52 4.60 11.16
N VAL A 36 4.35 5.72 11.86
CA VAL A 36 4.15 5.73 13.32
C VAL A 36 2.82 5.08 13.70
N LYS A 37 1.74 5.40 12.97
CA LYS A 37 0.40 4.89 13.25
C LYS A 37 0.30 3.38 13.06
N HIS A 38 0.84 2.84 11.97
CA HIS A 38 0.65 1.44 11.59
C HIS A 38 1.75 0.47 12.01
N ARG A 39 2.87 0.94 12.58
CA ARG A 39 3.93 0.04 13.08
C ARG A 39 3.39 -1.03 14.04
N HIS A 40 2.48 -0.67 14.94
CA HIS A 40 1.94 -1.60 15.93
C HIS A 40 0.98 -2.61 15.29
N THR A 41 0.21 -2.19 14.28
CA THR A 41 -0.66 -3.07 13.50
C THR A 41 0.17 -4.11 12.75
N LEU A 42 1.27 -3.69 12.12
CA LEU A 42 2.18 -4.60 11.42
C LEU A 42 2.86 -5.55 12.41
N LEU A 43 3.41 -5.05 13.53
CA LEU A 43 4.02 -5.90 14.56
C LEU A 43 3.04 -6.97 15.07
N ALA A 44 1.81 -6.57 15.42
CA ALA A 44 0.81 -7.49 15.93
C ALA A 44 0.37 -8.53 14.88
N HIS A 45 0.32 -8.13 13.60
CA HIS A 45 -0.02 -9.04 12.51
C HIS A 45 1.09 -10.05 12.26
N PHE A 46 2.33 -9.58 12.10
CA PHE A 46 3.47 -10.40 11.72
C PHE A 46 3.99 -11.29 12.86
N ALA A 47 3.78 -10.92 14.12
CA ALA A 47 4.01 -11.79 15.27
C ALA A 47 3.12 -13.07 15.26
N GLN A 48 2.01 -13.06 14.52
CA GLN A 48 1.15 -14.23 14.32
C GLN A 48 1.54 -15.06 13.09
N THR A 49 2.59 -14.66 12.38
CA THR A 49 3.11 -15.32 11.18
C THR A 49 4.52 -15.85 11.43
N ASP A 50 5.03 -16.73 10.56
CA ASP A 50 6.44 -17.16 10.59
C ASP A 50 7.44 -16.05 10.22
N ASN A 51 6.96 -14.83 9.92
CA ASN A 51 7.77 -13.69 9.50
C ASN A 51 7.78 -12.62 10.60
N ASP A 52 8.53 -12.87 11.67
CA ASP A 52 8.63 -11.92 12.78
C ASP A 52 9.29 -10.61 12.32
N LEU A 53 8.62 -9.49 12.61
CA LEU A 53 9.12 -8.14 12.35
C LEU A 53 9.59 -7.56 13.67
N ASP A 54 10.85 -7.15 13.74
CA ASP A 54 11.35 -6.39 14.88
C ASP A 54 10.85 -4.92 14.82
N GLY A 55 10.76 -4.26 15.98
CA GLY A 55 10.17 -2.93 16.16
C GLY A 55 10.78 -1.83 15.30
N GLU A 56 12.10 -1.89 15.07
CA GLU A 56 12.81 -0.96 14.18
C GLU A 56 12.40 -1.19 12.71
N TRP A 57 12.28 -2.46 12.32
CA TRP A 57 11.91 -2.86 10.96
C TRP A 57 10.43 -2.63 10.66
N ALA A 58 9.56 -2.61 11.66
CA ALA A 58 8.12 -2.39 11.46
C ALA A 58 7.79 -0.97 10.99
N SER A 59 8.51 0.05 11.47
CA SER A 59 8.33 1.42 10.98
C SER A 59 8.82 1.56 9.53
N GLN A 60 9.94 0.92 9.18
CA GLN A 60 10.41 0.89 7.80
C GLN A 60 9.44 0.11 6.89
N ALA A 61 8.94 -1.04 7.34
CA ALA A 61 7.92 -1.82 6.64
C ALA A 61 6.65 -1.00 6.37
N ALA A 62 6.19 -0.22 7.34
CA ALA A 62 5.05 0.67 7.17
C ALA A 62 5.32 1.77 6.13
N ALA A 63 6.51 2.36 6.13
CA ALA A 63 6.89 3.37 5.14
C ALA A 63 6.97 2.79 3.72
N GLU A 64 7.57 1.60 3.54
CA GLU A 64 7.61 0.93 2.23
C GLU A 64 6.21 0.51 1.76
N LEU A 65 5.37 0.01 2.66
CA LEU A 65 3.98 -0.32 2.37
C LEU A 65 3.20 0.91 1.90
N TRP A 66 3.40 2.06 2.55
CA TRP A 66 2.79 3.33 2.13
C TRP A 66 3.20 3.70 0.70
N ARG A 67 4.49 3.66 0.38
CA ARG A 67 5.00 3.98 -0.97
C ARG A 67 4.40 3.05 -2.01
N TYR A 68 4.26 1.77 -1.69
CA TYR A 68 3.65 0.79 -2.58
C TYR A 68 2.17 1.08 -2.81
N ILE A 69 1.41 1.39 -1.76
CA ILE A 69 0.01 1.82 -1.89
C ILE A 69 -0.10 3.05 -2.79
N GLN A 70 0.74 4.07 -2.57
CA GLN A 70 0.77 5.29 -3.40
C GLN A 70 1.11 5.00 -4.87
N SER A 71 2.04 4.07 -5.11
CA SER A 71 2.37 3.62 -6.47
C SER A 71 1.18 2.95 -7.15
N LEU A 72 0.42 2.12 -6.44
CA LEU A 72 -0.78 1.48 -6.97
C LEU A 72 -1.88 2.49 -7.28
N LEU A 73 -2.08 3.49 -6.42
CA LEU A 73 -3.04 4.57 -6.65
C LEU A 73 -2.67 5.40 -7.88
N SER A 74 -1.42 5.87 -7.94
CA SER A 74 -0.93 6.65 -9.08
C SER A 74 -1.00 5.87 -10.39
N TRP A 75 -0.68 4.58 -10.38
CA TRP A 75 -0.82 3.72 -11.56
C TRP A 75 -2.29 3.58 -11.97
N THR A 76 -3.20 3.42 -11.01
CA THR A 76 -4.65 3.32 -11.26
C THR A 76 -5.20 4.63 -11.84
N ASP A 77 -4.82 5.78 -11.29
CA ASP A 77 -5.22 7.09 -11.78
C ASP A 77 -4.73 7.34 -13.21
N ASN A 78 -3.48 6.97 -13.51
CA ASN A 78 -2.93 7.05 -14.86
C ASN A 78 -3.68 6.15 -15.85
N LEU A 79 -4.08 4.95 -15.43
CA LEU A 79 -4.84 4.02 -16.26
C LEU A 79 -6.25 4.58 -16.55
N ILE A 80 -6.94 5.11 -15.54
CA ILE A 80 -8.24 5.76 -15.70
C ILE A 80 -8.14 6.98 -16.63
N ALA A 81 -7.12 7.82 -16.45
CA ALA A 81 -6.88 8.98 -17.31
C ALA A 81 -6.62 8.57 -18.77
N THR A 82 -5.90 7.46 -18.98
CA THR A 82 -5.62 6.93 -20.33
C THR A 82 -6.89 6.42 -21.01
N VAL A 83 -7.72 5.65 -20.28
CA VAL A 83 -8.97 5.11 -20.81
C VAL A 83 -9.94 6.23 -21.17
N THR A 84 -10.16 7.18 -20.25
CA THR A 84 -11.08 8.31 -20.45
C THR A 84 -10.63 9.26 -21.57
N SER A 85 -9.32 9.46 -21.75
CA SER A 85 -8.78 10.26 -22.86
C SER A 85 -8.97 9.56 -24.21
N THR A 86 -8.92 8.22 -24.23
CA THR A 86 -9.14 7.43 -25.45
C THR A 86 -10.61 7.46 -25.89
N GLU A 87 -11.55 7.45 -24.94
CA GLU A 87 -12.99 7.54 -25.21
C GLU A 87 -13.43 8.93 -25.71
N CYS A 88 -12.75 10.01 -25.30
CA CYS A 88 -13.00 11.37 -25.81
C CYS A 88 -12.36 11.64 -27.20
N GLY A 89 -11.49 10.75 -27.70
CA GLY A 89 -10.75 10.94 -28.95
C GLY A 89 -11.41 10.38 -30.22
N ILE A 90 -12.54 9.69 -30.12
CA ILE A 90 -13.30 9.21 -31.30
C ILE A 90 -14.24 10.35 -31.75
N GLN A 91 -13.65 11.42 -32.28
CA GLN A 91 -14.38 12.36 -33.14
C GLN A 91 -14.48 11.70 -34.52
N THR A 92 -15.70 11.36 -34.91
CA THR A 92 -16.05 10.93 -36.27
C THR A 92 -15.70 12.04 -37.27
N ASP A 93 -14.68 11.81 -38.08
CA ASP A 93 -14.51 12.50 -39.37
C ASP A 93 -15.64 11.99 -40.29
N ASP A 94 -16.56 12.89 -40.65
CA ASP A 94 -17.57 12.73 -41.70
C ASP A 94 -16.99 13.17 -43.05
#